data_AF-A0A318BDA5-F1
#
_entry.id   AF-A0A318BDA5-F1
#
_cell.length_a   1.000
_cell.length_b   1.000
_cell.length_c   1.000
_cell.angle_alpha   90.00
_cell.angle_beta   90.00
_cell.angle_gamma   90.00
#
_symmetry.space_group_name_H-M   'P 1'
#
loop_
_entity.id
_entity.type
_entity.pdbx_description
1 polymer ?
#
loop_
_entity_poly.entity_id
_entity_poly.type
_entity_poly.pdbx_seq_one_letter_code
_entity_poly.pdbx_strand_id
1 'polypeptide(L)'
;MNTWLSLLGGLALWAAHFLASYALASLADISPYEHQAPLTWLLAGLTLACVLAAVALGVRAWRATGRPGLGGAFVQRLSALASLLSAIAILWQSAPFLWRY
;
A
#
# COMPACT_ATOMS: atom_id res chain seq x y z
N MET A 1 16.48 -9.05 -10.92
CA MET A 1 15.63 -7.85 -10.65
C MET A 1 14.19 -8.24 -10.31
N ASN A 2 13.52 -9.11 -11.09
CA ASN A 2 12.12 -9.50 -10.86
C ASN A 2 11.82 -10.09 -9.47
N THR A 3 12.75 -10.87 -8.90
CA THR A 3 12.59 -11.46 -7.55
C THR A 3 12.57 -10.39 -6.45
N TRP A 4 13.48 -9.42 -6.52
CA TRP A 4 13.52 -8.30 -5.59
C TRP A 4 12.27 -7.42 -5.69
N LEU A 5 11.79 -7.15 -6.91
CA LEU A 5 10.53 -6.44 -7.12
C LEU A 5 9.32 -7.22 -6.55
N SER A 6 9.35 -8.55 -6.60
CA SER A 6 8.31 -9.39 -5.98
C SER A 6 8.34 -9.29 -4.45
N LEU A 7 9.53 -9.42 -3.86
CA LEU A 7 9.71 -9.42 -2.41
C LEU A 7 9.47 -8.03 -1.79
N LEU A 8 9.96 -6.97 -2.45
CA LEU A 8 9.95 -5.60 -1.93
C LEU A 8 8.81 -4.76 -2.50
N GLY A 9 8.04 -5.25 -3.47
CA GLY A 9 6.98 -4.50 -4.12
C GLY A 9 5.92 -3.97 -3.14
N GLY A 10 5.50 -4.82 -2.19
CA GLY A 10 4.61 -4.40 -1.11
C GLY A 10 5.22 -3.30 -0.23
N LEU A 11 6.46 -3.49 0.20
CA LEU A 11 7.18 -2.53 1.06
C LEU A 11 7.37 -1.18 0.35
N ALA A 12 7.76 -1.19 -0.92
CA ALA A 12 7.91 0.02 -1.73
C ALA A 12 6.58 0.75 -1.89
N LEU A 13 5.48 0.01 -2.09
CA LEU A 13 4.15 0.58 -2.20
C LEU A 13 3.68 1.20 -0.88
N TRP A 14 3.93 0.53 0.26
CA TRP A 14 3.69 1.09 1.58
C TRP A 14 4.52 2.36 1.81
N ALA A 15 5.82 2.36 1.49
CA ALA A 15 6.68 3.53 1.67
C ALA A 15 6.23 4.73 0.81
N ALA A 16 5.80 4.47 -0.43
CA ALA A 16 5.27 5.51 -1.30
C ALA A 16 3.94 6.08 -0.77
N HIS A 17 3.04 5.22 -0.28
CA HIS A 17 1.81 5.66 0.39
C HIS A 17 2.11 6.44 1.67
N PHE A 18 3.08 6.01 2.47
CA PHE A 18 3.50 6.71 3.69
C PHE A 18 3.95 8.13 3.37
N LEU A 19 4.83 8.29 2.37
CA LEU A 19 5.34 9.60 1.98
C LEU A 19 4.21 10.51 1.47
N ALA A 20 3.33 9.97 0.63
CA ALA A 20 2.22 10.73 0.06
C ALA A 20 1.17 11.11 1.12
N SER A 21 0.83 10.19 2.04
CA SER A 21 -0.09 10.47 3.14
C SER A 21 0.48 11.53 4.09
N TYR A 22 1.78 11.45 4.39
CA TYR A 22 2.46 12.49 5.17
C TYR A 22 2.40 13.85 4.48
N ALA A 23 2.72 13.92 3.19
CA ALA A 23 2.65 15.17 2.43
C ALA A 23 1.23 15.76 2.38
N LEU A 24 0.21 14.92 2.17
CA LEU A 24 -1.20 15.36 2.16
C LEU A 24 -1.65 15.85 3.54
N ALA A 25 -1.23 15.17 4.61
CA ALA A 25 -1.51 15.63 5.98
C ALA A 25 -0.86 16.98 6.26
N SER A 26 0.41 17.15 5.92
CA SER A 26 1.12 18.43 6.08
C SER A 26 0.48 19.56 5.26
N LEU A 27 -0.01 19.26 4.05
CA LEU A 27 -0.75 20.23 3.24
C LEU A 27 -2.09 20.59 3.88
N ALA A 28 -2.83 19.61 4.41
CA ALA A 28 -4.11 19.86 5.07
C ALA A 28 -3.96 20.77 6.30
N ASP A 29 -2.88 20.62 7.07
CA ASP A 29 -2.60 21.44 8.26
C ASP A 29 -2.37 22.93 7.95
N ILE A 30 -1.91 23.28 6.75
CA ILE A 30 -1.65 24.66 6.32
C ILE A 30 -2.70 25.21 5.33
N SER A 31 -3.64 24.37 4.90
CA SER A 31 -4.62 24.73 3.88
C SER A 31 -5.86 25.41 4.48
N PRO A 32 -6.48 26.35 3.75
CA PRO A 32 -7.82 26.86 4.06
C PRO A 32 -8.86 25.74 4.21
N TYR A 33 -9.91 26.00 4.98
CA TYR A 33 -10.96 25.02 5.32
C TYR A 33 -11.62 24.41 4.07
N GLU A 34 -11.87 25.20 3.04
CA GLU A 34 -12.46 24.76 1.76
C GLU A 34 -11.63 23.69 1.03
N HIS A 35 -10.33 23.57 1.33
CA HIS A 35 -9.43 22.59 0.73
C HIS A 35 -9.24 21.32 1.57
N GLN A 36 -9.71 21.29 2.82
CA GLN A 36 -9.52 20.13 3.71
C GLN A 36 -10.32 18.90 3.24
N ALA A 37 -11.56 19.09 2.81
CA ALA A 37 -12.41 18.02 2.29
C ALA A 37 -11.83 17.36 1.01
N PRO A 38 -11.46 18.09 -0.04
CA PRO A 38 -10.87 17.46 -1.23
C PRO A 38 -9.53 16.77 -0.95
N LEU A 39 -8.69 17.30 -0.04
CA LEU A 39 -7.45 16.64 0.38
C LEU A 39 -7.74 15.31 1.10
N THR A 40 -8.79 15.27 1.94
CA THR A 40 -9.23 14.05 2.62
C THR A 40 -9.71 13.00 1.61
N TRP A 41 -10.52 13.39 0.62
CA TRP A 41 -10.96 12.49 -0.44
C TRP A 41 -9.81 11.97 -1.30
N LEU A 42 -8.82 12.83 -1.59
CA LEU A 42 -7.62 12.43 -2.31
C LEU A 42 -6.82 11.38 -1.51
N LEU A 43 -6.64 11.59 -0.20
CA LEU A 43 -5.99 10.61 0.67
C LEU A 43 -6.77 9.29 0.73
N ALA A 44 -8.09 9.34 0.84
CA ALA A 44 -8.94 8.14 0.84
C ALA A 44 -8.81 7.35 -0.47
N GLY A 45 -8.86 8.04 -1.61
CA GLY A 45 -8.69 7.45 -2.93
C GLY A 45 -7.30 6.84 -3.13
N LEU A 46 -6.24 7.56 -2.73
CA LEU A 46 -4.87 7.07 -2.76
C LEU A 46 -4.71 5.81 -1.89
N THR A 47 -5.24 5.84 -0.67
CA THR A 47 -5.20 4.72 0.27
C THR A 47 -5.88 3.50 -0.33
N LEU A 48 -7.09 3.65 -0.88
CA LEU A 48 -7.81 2.57 -1.54
C LEU A 48 -7.00 2.00 -2.71
N ALA A 49 -6.44 2.85 -3.56
CA ALA A 49 -5.62 2.43 -4.70
C ALA A 49 -4.39 1.63 -4.24
N CYS A 50 -3.67 2.09 -3.22
CA CYS A 50 -2.50 1.40 -2.69
C CYS A 50 -2.86 0.08 -2.01
N VAL A 51 -3.97 0.01 -1.26
CA VAL A 51 -4.46 -1.26 -0.67
C VAL A 51 -4.80 -2.27 -1.76
N LEU A 52 -5.56 -1.85 -2.78
CA LEU A 52 -5.91 -2.73 -3.90
C LEU A 52 -4.68 -3.21 -4.65
N ALA A 53 -3.70 -2.34 -4.89
CA ALA A 53 -2.44 -2.72 -5.52
C ALA A 53 -1.63 -3.70 -4.64
N ALA A 54 -1.55 -3.49 -3.33
CA ALA A 54 -0.88 -4.40 -2.38
C ALA A 54 -1.56 -5.79 -2.36
N VAL A 55 -2.89 -5.82 -2.32
CA VAL A 55 -3.67 -7.06 -2.40
C VAL A 55 -3.45 -7.75 -3.74
N ALA A 56 -3.46 -7.02 -4.85
CA ALA A 56 -3.21 -7.57 -6.18
C ALA A 56 -1.80 -8.19 -6.30
N LEU A 57 -0.78 -7.53 -5.74
CA LEU A 57 0.58 -8.09 -5.66
C LEU A 57 0.61 -9.37 -4.82
N GLY A 58 -0.07 -9.38 -3.67
CA GLY A 58 -0.17 -10.55 -2.80
C GLY A 58 -0.86 -11.74 -3.48
N VAL A 59 -2.01 -11.50 -4.12
CA VAL A 59 -2.75 -12.52 -4.88
C VAL A 59 -1.92 -13.04 -6.05
N ARG A 60 -1.21 -12.16 -6.77
CA ARG A 60 -0.34 -12.55 -7.89
C ARG A 60 0.80 -13.45 -7.43
N ALA A 61 1.46 -13.10 -6.33
CA ALA A 61 2.52 -13.91 -5.74
C ALA A 61 1.99 -15.26 -5.23
N TRP A 62 0.82 -15.25 -4.57
CA TRP A 62 0.16 -16.48 -4.12
C TRP A 62 -0.16 -17.43 -5.29
N ARG A 63 -0.75 -16.93 -6.37
CA ARG A 63 -1.04 -17.73 -7.57
C ARG A 63 0.22 -18.27 -8.25
N ALA A 64 1.36 -17.59 -8.11
CA ALA A 64 2.64 -18.04 -8.64
C ALA A 64 3.28 -19.20 -7.82
N THR A 65 2.81 -19.48 -6.60
CA THR A 65 3.32 -20.60 -5.78
C THR A 65 3.11 -21.97 -6.42
N GLY A 66 2.04 -22.13 -7.22
CA GLY A 66 1.73 -23.39 -7.91
C GLY A 66 2.46 -23.59 -9.24
N ARG A 67 3.29 -22.63 -9.68
CA ARG A 67 4.02 -22.71 -10.94
C ARG A 67 5.47 -23.14 -10.70
N PRO A 68 6.01 -24.13 -11.45
CA PRO A 68 7.43 -24.43 -11.42
C PRO A 68 8.20 -23.24 -12.01
N GLY A 69 8.98 -22.52 -11.19
CA GLY A 69 9.68 -21.31 -11.62
C GLY A 69 10.74 -20.78 -10.63
N LEU A 70 11.64 -19.94 -11.16
CA LEU A 70 12.80 -19.33 -10.50
C LEU A 70 12.42 -18.52 -9.25
N GLY A 71 12.60 -19.12 -8.08
CA GLY A 71 12.33 -18.53 -6.76
C GLY A 71 11.70 -19.53 -5.78
N GLY A 72 11.03 -20.57 -6.30
CA GLY A 72 10.39 -21.60 -5.48
C GLY A 72 9.18 -21.11 -4.68
N ALA A 73 8.46 -22.05 -4.07
CA ALA A 73 7.24 -21.75 -3.32
C ALA A 73 7.49 -20.84 -2.10
N PHE A 74 8.68 -20.90 -1.50
CA PHE A 74 9.04 -20.07 -0.35
C PHE A 74 9.04 -18.58 -0.68
N VAL A 75 9.79 -18.16 -1.72
CA VAL A 75 9.88 -16.75 -2.13
C VAL A 75 8.50 -16.20 -2.47
N GLN A 76 7.68 -16.97 -3.19
CA GLN A 76 6.33 -16.52 -3.57
C GLN A 76 5.40 -16.37 -2.37
N ARG A 77 5.47 -17.27 -1.38
CA ARG A 77 4.72 -17.15 -0.12
C ARG A 77 5.18 -15.94 0.69
N LEU A 78 6.49 -15.71 0.76
CA LEU A 78 7.06 -14.56 1.47
C LEU A 78 6.66 -13.24 0.79
N SER A 79 6.74 -13.16 -0.53
CA SER A 79 6.24 -12.00 -1.31
C SER A 79 4.75 -11.74 -1.08
N ALA A 80 3.94 -12.81 -1.04
CA ALA A 80 2.51 -12.69 -0.77
C ALA A 80 2.26 -12.13 0.64
N LEU A 81 2.93 -12.69 1.65
CA LEU A 81 2.83 -12.24 3.03
C LEU A 81 3.27 -10.76 3.18
N ALA A 82 4.42 -10.40 2.62
CA ALA A 82 4.93 -9.03 2.68
C ALA A 82 3.96 -8.03 2.03
N SER A 83 3.34 -8.41 0.91
CA SER A 83 2.35 -7.57 0.22
C SER A 83 1.07 -7.40 1.04
N LEU A 84 0.57 -8.48 1.67
CA LEU A 84 -0.61 -8.41 2.54
C LEU A 84 -0.34 -7.62 3.83
N LEU A 85 0.83 -7.79 4.45
CA LEU A 85 1.24 -6.98 5.59
C LEU A 85 1.33 -5.50 5.22
N SER A 86 1.79 -5.18 4.01
CA SER A 86 1.82 -3.80 3.50
C SER A 86 0.40 -3.22 3.37
N ALA A 87 -0.57 -4.01 2.89
CA ALA A 87 -1.98 -3.58 2.84
C ALA A 87 -2.54 -3.27 4.23
N ILE A 88 -2.25 -4.12 5.22
CA ILE A 88 -2.65 -3.91 6.62
C ILE A 88 -1.99 -2.65 7.17
N ALA A 89 -0.70 -2.45 6.93
CA ALA A 89 0.04 -1.26 7.38
C ALA A 89 -0.54 0.02 6.77
N ILE A 90 -0.87 0.03 5.48
CA ILE A 90 -1.50 1.16 4.79
C ILE A 90 -2.85 1.51 5.44
N LEU A 91 -3.71 0.51 5.68
CA LEU A 91 -5.01 0.71 6.33
C LEU A 91 -4.86 1.26 7.74
N TRP A 92 -4.01 0.63 8.54
CA TRP A 92 -3.75 1.03 9.93
C TRP A 92 -3.24 2.47 10.01
N GLN A 93 -2.28 2.83 9.15
CA GLN A 93 -1.71 4.17 9.12
C GLN A 93 -2.72 5.24 8.69
N SER A 94 -3.66 4.90 7.82
CA SER A 94 -4.66 5.85 7.31
C SER A 94 -5.86 6.00 8.24
N ALA A 95 -6.07 5.05 9.16
CA ALA A 95 -7.24 5.00 10.01
C ALA A 95 -7.48 6.28 10.86
N PRO A 96 -6.47 6.88 11.52
CA PRO A 96 -6.69 8.11 12.29
C PRO A 96 -7.18 9.29 11.45
N PHE A 97 -6.82 9.33 10.17
CA PHE A 97 -7.22 10.39 9.25
C PHE A 97 -8.64 10.19 8.74
N LEU A 98 -9.05 8.93 8.55
CA LEU A 98 -10.39 8.57 8.10
C LEU A 98 -11.43 8.62 9.23
N TRP A 99 -11.04 8.41 10.49
CA TRP A 99 -11.93 8.50 11.66
C TRP A 99 -12.19 9.93 12.16
N ARG A 100 -11.49 10.94 11.64
CA ARG A 100 -11.71 12.34 12.02
C ARG A 100 -12.99 12.96 11.44
N TYR A 101 -13.68 12.22 10.58
CA TYR A 101 -14.96 12.58 9.94
C TYR A 101 -15.97 11.46 10.15
#